data_AF-A0A0K8VWM1-F1
#
_entry.id   AF-A0A0K8VWM1-F1
#
_cell.length_a   1.000
_cell.length_b   1.000
_cell.length_c   1.000
_cell.angle_alpha   90.00
_cell.angle_beta   90.00
_cell.angle_gamma   90.00
#
_symmetry.space_group_name_H-M   'P 1'
#
loop_
_entity.id
_entity.type
_entity.pdbx_description
1 polymer ?
#
loop_
_entity_poly.entity_id
_entity_poly.type
_entity_poly.pdbx_seq_one_letter_code
_entity_poly.pdbx_strand_id
1 'polypeptide(L)'
;GTYQSTTEDDMSEYTSAAVEVCNVDDLKENEMKKFNFDTDTEVLVIKQDGEITAIGNKCPHYGAPMHTGALGQGRVRCPWHGAAFNTRTGDIEDFPGLDALPCFKVRVENDGKVKLRAKRSDLEKNKRLKDMVKRDKSNQQCVVVIGGGPAAATCVEALRQEGFSG
;
A
#
# COMPACT_ATOMS: atom_id res chain seq x y z
N GLY A 1 -0.93 -14.71 -13.33
CA GLY A 1 -2.26 -14.89 -12.73
C GLY A 1 -2.76 -13.52 -12.36
N THR A 2 -3.94 -13.14 -12.81
CA THR A 2 -4.55 -11.84 -12.51
C THR A 2 -4.80 -11.75 -11.00
N TYR A 3 -4.20 -10.77 -10.33
CA TYR A 3 -4.56 -10.42 -8.96
C TYR A 3 -5.96 -9.81 -8.99
N GLN A 4 -6.98 -10.67 -8.94
CA GLN A 4 -8.33 -10.25 -8.60
C GLN A 4 -8.33 -10.01 -7.09
N SER A 5 -8.41 -8.74 -6.70
CA SER A 5 -8.79 -8.30 -5.36
C SER A 5 -9.94 -9.19 -4.88
N THR A 6 -9.71 -10.05 -3.88
CA THR A 6 -10.69 -11.01 -3.34
C THR A 6 -11.77 -10.36 -2.47
N THR A 7 -12.01 -9.07 -2.69
CA THR A 7 -13.10 -8.29 -2.11
C THR A 7 -13.70 -7.51 -3.28
N GLU A 8 -15.00 -7.69 -3.53
CA GLU A 8 -15.78 -6.74 -4.31
C GLU A 8 -15.76 -5.43 -3.53
N ASP A 9 -14.71 -4.64 -3.75
CA ASP A 9 -14.50 -3.42 -2.98
C ASP A 9 -15.67 -2.47 -3.22
N ASP A 10 -16.27 -1.99 -2.14
CA ASP A 10 -17.36 -1.03 -2.20
C ASP A 10 -16.84 0.27 -2.83
N MET A 11 -17.23 0.49 -4.09
CA MET A 11 -16.87 1.68 -4.86
C MET A 11 -17.36 2.98 -4.21
N SER A 12 -18.29 2.91 -3.23
CA SER A 12 -18.74 4.07 -2.46
C SER A 12 -17.63 4.68 -1.58
N GLU A 13 -16.65 3.86 -1.16
CA GLU A 13 -15.52 4.28 -0.32
C GLU A 13 -14.43 5.02 -1.12
N TYR A 14 -14.50 4.98 -2.45
CA TYR A 14 -13.54 5.60 -3.35
C TYR A 14 -13.97 7.00 -3.81
N THR A 15 -13.04 7.75 -4.39
CA THR A 15 -13.34 9.00 -5.09
C THR A 15 -14.36 8.72 -6.21
N SER A 16 -15.36 9.59 -6.33
CA SER A 16 -16.45 9.45 -7.32
C SER A 16 -15.96 9.65 -8.76
N ALA A 17 -14.96 10.52 -8.96
CA ALA A 17 -14.24 10.67 -10.21
C ALA A 17 -12.94 9.85 -10.19
N ALA A 18 -12.60 9.28 -11.35
CA ALA A 18 -11.26 8.74 -11.60
C ALA A 18 -10.38 9.85 -12.17
N VAL A 19 -9.14 9.93 -11.71
CA VAL A 19 -8.17 10.95 -12.15
C VAL A 19 -7.18 10.33 -13.13
N GLU A 20 -7.05 10.93 -14.30
CA GLU A 20 -6.00 10.60 -15.27
C GLU A 20 -4.66 11.13 -14.76
N VAL A 21 -3.66 10.27 -14.62
CA VAL A 21 -2.34 10.64 -14.03
C VAL A 21 -1.19 10.55 -15.01
N CYS A 22 -1.25 9.64 -15.99
CA CYS A 22 -0.24 9.46 -17.03
C CYS A 22 -0.77 8.60 -18.19
N ASN A 23 0.04 8.42 -19.23
CA ASN A 23 -0.13 7.38 -20.23
C ASN A 23 0.73 6.14 -19.87
N VAL A 24 0.29 4.95 -20.26
CA VAL A 24 1.02 3.69 -20.07
C VAL A 24 2.41 3.69 -20.70
N ASP A 25 2.63 4.50 -21.74
CA ASP A 25 3.91 4.67 -22.42
C ASP A 25 4.88 5.59 -21.68
N ASP A 26 4.39 6.34 -20.68
CA ASP A 26 5.25 7.15 -19.80
C ASP A 26 6.10 6.28 -18.87
N LEU A 27 5.77 4.99 -18.73
CA LEU A 27 6.53 4.00 -17.95
C LEU A 27 6.99 2.83 -18.81
N LYS A 28 8.28 2.51 -18.69
CA LYS A 28 8.88 1.29 -19.20
C LYS A 28 8.63 0.12 -18.25
N GLU A 29 8.76 -1.10 -18.77
CA GLU A 29 8.70 -2.30 -17.95
C GLU A 29 9.82 -2.28 -16.88
N ASN A 30 9.48 -2.65 -15.64
CA ASN A 30 10.32 -2.52 -14.45
C ASN A 30 10.69 -1.08 -14.08
N GLU A 31 9.83 -0.12 -14.38
CA GLU A 31 9.99 1.28 -13.98
C GLU A 31 8.95 1.68 -12.93
N MET A 32 9.32 2.64 -12.08
CA MET A 32 8.40 3.36 -11.21
C MET A 32 8.61 4.86 -11.38
N LYS A 33 7.53 5.64 -11.37
CA LYS A 33 7.55 7.10 -11.52
C LYS A 33 6.50 7.76 -10.64
N LYS A 34 6.80 8.96 -10.16
CA LYS A 34 5.82 9.76 -9.43
C LYS A 34 4.92 10.57 -10.37
N PHE A 35 3.66 10.70 -10.00
CA PHE A 35 2.66 11.53 -10.65
C PHE A 35 1.78 12.22 -9.60
N ASN A 36 1.08 13.27 -9.99
CA ASN A 36 0.13 13.96 -9.11
C ASN A 36 -1.25 13.32 -9.27
N PHE A 37 -1.87 12.92 -8.15
CA PHE A 37 -3.27 12.49 -8.13
C PHE A 37 -4.21 13.68 -7.89
N ASP A 38 -3.81 14.62 -7.05
CA ASP A 38 -4.45 15.93 -6.86
C ASP A 38 -3.40 16.99 -6.51
N THR A 39 -3.80 18.12 -5.94
CA THR A 39 -2.90 19.22 -5.56
C THR A 39 -1.92 18.86 -4.45
N ASP A 40 -2.28 17.95 -3.56
CA ASP A 40 -1.57 17.68 -2.31
C ASP A 40 -1.09 16.22 -2.21
N THR A 41 -1.59 15.36 -3.11
CA THR A 41 -1.34 13.91 -3.15
C THR A 41 -0.48 13.53 -4.36
N GLU A 42 0.73 13.06 -4.09
CA GLU A 42 1.59 12.39 -5.07
C GLU A 42 1.44 10.86 -4.97
N VAL A 43 1.39 10.20 -6.13
CA VAL A 43 1.31 8.74 -6.27
C VAL A 43 2.53 8.20 -6.97
N LEU A 44 2.93 6.99 -6.61
CA LEU A 44 3.95 6.21 -7.29
C LEU A 44 3.24 5.20 -8.19
N VAL A 45 3.39 5.37 -9.50
CA VAL A 45 2.91 4.40 -10.50
C VAL A 45 4.06 3.47 -10.85
N ILE A 46 3.78 2.17 -10.90
CA ILE A 46 4.76 1.12 -11.16
C ILE A 46 4.28 0.28 -12.33
N LYS A 47 5.20 -0.08 -13.24
CA LYS A 47 4.96 -1.05 -14.32
C LYS A 47 5.88 -2.25 -14.13
N GLN A 48 5.30 -3.40 -13.80
CA GLN A 48 6.05 -4.63 -13.60
C GLN A 48 5.18 -5.87 -13.89
N ASP A 49 5.78 -6.88 -14.51
CA ASP A 49 5.12 -8.09 -14.98
C ASP A 49 3.97 -7.80 -15.96
N GLY A 50 4.12 -6.73 -16.76
CA GLY A 50 3.09 -6.27 -17.70
C GLY A 50 1.87 -5.63 -17.04
N GLU A 51 1.90 -5.34 -15.75
CA GLU A 51 0.81 -4.73 -15.00
C GLU A 51 1.17 -3.33 -14.49
N ILE A 52 0.19 -2.43 -14.48
CA ILE A 52 0.30 -1.10 -13.88
C ILE A 52 -0.35 -1.11 -12.50
N THR A 53 0.41 -0.76 -11.48
CA THR A 53 -0.11 -0.55 -10.12
C THR A 53 0.19 0.87 -9.64
N ALA A 54 -0.52 1.33 -8.62
CA ALA A 54 -0.30 2.64 -8.04
C ALA A 54 -0.47 2.62 -6.51
N ILE A 55 0.53 3.15 -5.82
CA ILE A 55 0.61 3.25 -4.36
C ILE A 55 1.04 4.67 -3.94
N GLY A 56 0.98 4.99 -2.65
CA GLY A 56 1.42 6.28 -2.14
C GLY A 56 2.91 6.56 -2.41
N ASN A 57 3.26 7.80 -2.77
CA ASN A 57 4.67 8.20 -3.00
C ASN A 57 5.42 8.60 -1.72
N LYS A 58 4.76 8.67 -0.56
CA LYS A 58 5.38 9.09 0.71
C LYS A 58 5.41 7.91 1.68
N CYS A 59 6.60 7.51 2.09
CA CYS A 59 6.78 6.45 3.09
C CYS A 59 6.00 6.79 4.38
N PRO A 60 5.17 5.88 4.93
CA PRO A 60 4.33 6.18 6.08
C PRO A 60 5.13 6.34 7.39
N HIS A 61 6.42 5.99 7.38
CA HIS A 61 7.31 6.15 8.52
C HIS A 61 7.69 7.62 8.76
N TYR A 62 8.49 8.23 7.88
CA TYR A 62 8.93 9.63 8.01
C TYR A 62 8.77 10.45 6.71
N GLY A 63 7.98 9.96 5.75
CA GLY A 63 7.62 10.73 4.55
C GLY A 63 8.65 10.68 3.42
N ALA A 64 9.58 9.73 3.44
CA ALA A 64 10.56 9.54 2.37
C ALA A 64 9.88 9.43 0.99
N PRO A 65 10.41 10.09 -0.06
CA PRO A 65 9.86 10.00 -1.40
C PRO A 65 10.16 8.61 -2.01
N MET A 66 9.13 7.78 -2.15
CA MET A 66 9.27 6.39 -2.59
C MET A 66 9.76 6.25 -4.04
N HIS A 67 9.47 7.22 -4.91
CA HIS A 67 10.02 7.25 -6.28
C HIS A 67 11.55 7.35 -6.35
N THR A 68 12.25 7.76 -5.28
CA THR A 68 13.72 7.75 -5.23
C THR A 68 14.27 6.48 -4.56
N GLY A 69 13.39 5.52 -4.26
CA GLY A 69 13.74 4.22 -3.71
C GLY A 69 14.23 3.23 -4.76
N ALA A 70 14.14 1.93 -4.43
CA ALA A 70 14.49 0.85 -5.34
C ALA A 70 13.29 -0.07 -5.61
N LEU A 71 13.01 -0.36 -6.87
CA LEU A 71 11.99 -1.32 -7.31
C LEU A 71 12.65 -2.68 -7.59
N GLY A 72 12.05 -3.77 -7.11
CA GLY A 72 12.47 -5.12 -7.46
C GLY A 72 11.49 -6.18 -6.98
N GLN A 73 11.21 -7.18 -7.82
CA GLN A 73 10.41 -8.36 -7.48
C GLN A 73 9.04 -8.03 -6.81
N GLY A 74 8.29 -7.09 -7.37
CA GLY A 74 6.98 -6.69 -6.83
C GLY A 74 7.06 -5.87 -5.54
N ARG A 75 8.24 -5.36 -5.19
CA ARG A 75 8.48 -4.55 -3.99
C ARG A 75 9.12 -3.22 -4.32
N VAL A 76 8.72 -2.18 -3.60
CA VAL A 76 9.45 -0.91 -3.55
C VAL A 76 10.10 -0.75 -2.18
N ARG A 77 11.40 -0.43 -2.17
CA ARG A 77 12.18 -0.20 -0.97
C ARG A 77 12.39 1.28 -0.72
N CYS A 78 12.03 1.72 0.48
CA CYS A 78 12.20 3.08 0.96
C CYS A 78 13.69 3.48 0.97
N PRO A 79 14.04 4.64 0.41
CA PRO A 79 15.43 5.08 0.25
C PRO A 79 16.11 5.46 1.58
N TRP A 80 15.36 5.74 2.64
CA TRP A 80 15.94 6.20 3.91
C TRP A 80 16.34 5.04 4.82
N HIS A 81 15.39 4.19 5.19
CA HIS A 81 15.59 3.15 6.21
C HIS A 81 15.34 1.73 5.71
N GLY A 82 15.06 1.56 4.42
CA GLY A 82 14.99 0.25 3.80
C GLY A 82 13.69 -0.53 3.98
N ALA A 83 12.64 0.07 4.58
CA ALA A 83 11.31 -0.54 4.64
C ALA A 83 10.82 -0.90 3.23
N ALA A 84 10.25 -2.08 3.05
CA ALA A 84 9.80 -2.57 1.75
C ALA A 84 8.28 -2.73 1.72
N PHE A 85 7.68 -2.38 0.60
CA PHE A 85 6.24 -2.42 0.41
C PHE A 85 5.88 -3.18 -0.86
N ASN A 86 4.82 -3.98 -0.79
CA ASN A 86 4.24 -4.66 -1.94
C ASN A 86 3.70 -3.63 -2.95
N THR A 87 4.06 -3.74 -4.23
CA THR A 87 3.64 -2.77 -5.25
C THR A 87 2.18 -2.89 -5.65
N ARG A 88 1.52 -4.02 -5.34
CA ARG A 88 0.11 -4.31 -5.69
C ARG A 88 -0.83 -3.94 -4.57
N THR A 89 -0.46 -4.25 -3.33
CA THR A 89 -1.32 -4.04 -2.17
C THR A 89 -0.94 -2.78 -1.37
N GLY A 90 0.31 -2.32 -1.49
CA GLY A 90 0.88 -1.27 -0.64
C GLY A 90 1.28 -1.76 0.75
N ASP A 91 1.08 -3.05 1.06
CA ASP A 91 1.39 -3.61 2.37
C ASP A 91 2.88 -3.55 2.68
N ILE A 92 3.21 -3.22 3.92
CA ILE A 92 4.57 -3.39 4.42
C ILE A 92 4.94 -4.88 4.45
N GLU A 93 6.12 -5.18 3.91
CA GLU A 93 6.72 -6.53 3.84
C GLU A 93 8.12 -6.58 4.46
N ASP A 94 8.78 -5.43 4.65
CA ASP A 94 10.03 -5.33 5.40
C ASP A 94 10.07 -4.04 6.22
N PHE A 95 10.71 -4.11 7.38
CA PHE A 95 10.75 -3.10 8.42
C PHE A 95 11.88 -2.06 8.16
N PRO A 96 11.87 -0.86 8.77
CA PRO A 96 11.06 -0.40 9.91
C PRO A 96 9.70 0.24 9.54
N GLY A 97 8.71 0.06 10.41
CA GLY A 97 7.35 0.57 10.25
C GLY A 97 6.31 -0.50 10.53
N LEU A 98 5.04 -0.13 10.54
CA LEU A 98 3.90 -1.03 10.74
C LEU A 98 2.76 -0.69 9.77
N ASP A 99 2.65 0.60 9.46
CA ASP A 99 1.70 1.13 8.49
C ASP A 99 2.07 0.75 7.04
N ALA A 100 1.04 0.43 6.25
CA ALA A 100 1.09 0.21 4.81
C ALA A 100 0.96 1.54 4.04
N LEU A 101 1.34 1.52 2.76
CA LEU A 101 1.09 2.60 1.83
C LEU A 101 -0.39 2.60 1.38
N PRO A 102 -0.97 3.79 1.12
CA PRO A 102 -2.20 3.91 0.34
C PRO A 102 -2.10 3.14 -0.98
N CYS A 103 -3.18 2.47 -1.39
CA CYS A 103 -3.26 1.77 -2.67
C CYS A 103 -4.42 2.34 -3.49
N PHE A 104 -4.19 2.53 -4.79
CA PHE A 104 -5.12 3.16 -5.70
C PHE A 104 -5.69 2.12 -6.66
N LYS A 105 -7.00 2.23 -6.95
CA LYS A 105 -7.60 1.42 -8.02
C LYS A 105 -7.15 1.98 -9.36
N VAL A 106 -6.43 1.16 -10.11
CA VAL A 106 -5.92 1.49 -11.43
C VAL A 106 -6.90 1.00 -12.50
N ARG A 107 -7.16 1.85 -13.49
CA ARG A 107 -7.80 1.46 -14.75
C ARG A 107 -6.98 2.02 -15.91
N VAL A 108 -6.55 1.14 -16.79
CA VAL A 108 -5.93 1.53 -18.07
C VAL A 108 -7.02 1.51 -19.13
N GLU A 109 -7.26 2.65 -19.77
CA GLU A 109 -8.24 2.77 -20.84
C GLU A 109 -7.65 2.30 -22.18
N ASN A 110 -8.49 2.06 -23.18
CA ASN A 110 -8.06 1.53 -24.48
C ASN A 110 -7.10 2.45 -25.24
N ASP A 111 -7.09 3.75 -24.94
CA ASP A 111 -6.16 4.75 -25.50
C ASP A 111 -4.85 4.89 -24.69
N GLY A 112 -4.62 3.97 -23.75
CA GLY A 112 -3.41 3.90 -22.93
C GLY A 112 -3.42 4.81 -21.70
N LYS A 113 -4.49 5.57 -21.46
CA LYS A 113 -4.58 6.46 -20.30
C LYS A 113 -4.72 5.69 -19.00
N VAL A 114 -3.88 6.02 -18.02
CA VAL A 114 -3.92 5.45 -16.67
C VAL A 114 -4.77 6.35 -15.78
N LYS A 115 -5.90 5.82 -15.31
CA LYS A 115 -6.80 6.50 -14.39
C LYS A 115 -6.80 5.83 -13.03
N LEU A 116 -6.77 6.64 -11.98
CA LEU A 116 -6.73 6.20 -10.60
C LEU A 116 -8.00 6.59 -9.84
N ARG A 117 -8.38 5.77 -8.86
CA ARG A 117 -9.30 6.14 -7.79
C ARG A 117 -8.64 5.88 -6.45
N ALA A 118 -8.78 6.83 -5.53
CA ALA A 118 -8.27 6.71 -4.18
C ALA A 118 -9.39 6.32 -3.22
N LYS A 119 -9.08 5.52 -2.20
CA LYS A 119 -9.98 5.35 -1.05
C LYS A 119 -9.96 6.65 -0.25
N ARG A 120 -11.12 7.21 0.09
CA ARG A 120 -11.21 8.55 0.70
C ARG A 120 -10.46 8.64 2.03
N SER A 121 -10.48 7.57 2.83
CA SER A 121 -9.74 7.47 4.09
C SER A 121 -8.24 7.61 3.95
N ASP A 122 -7.69 7.19 2.81
CA ASP A 122 -6.24 7.07 2.62
C ASP A 122 -5.63 8.41 2.19
N LEU A 123 -6.41 9.25 1.50
CA LEU A 123 -6.02 10.62 1.13
C LEU A 123 -5.74 11.49 2.37
N GLU A 124 -6.49 11.30 3.46
CA GLU A 124 -6.35 12.11 4.67
C GLU A 124 -5.12 11.74 5.50
N LYS A 125 -4.71 10.46 5.49
CA LYS A 125 -3.75 9.92 6.46
C LYS A 125 -2.39 9.56 5.86
N ASN A 126 -2.31 9.43 4.54
CA ASN A 126 -1.11 8.99 3.81
C ASN A 126 -0.51 7.68 4.36
N LYS A 127 -1.35 6.86 5.01
CA LYS A 127 -0.97 5.58 5.61
C LYS A 127 -2.21 4.73 5.81
N ARG A 128 -2.04 3.41 5.69
CA ARG A 128 -3.11 2.44 5.89
C ARG A 128 -2.70 1.46 6.98
N LEU A 129 -3.55 1.32 8.00
CA LEU A 129 -3.39 0.24 8.97
C LEU A 129 -3.88 -1.05 8.31
N LYS A 130 -3.13 -2.14 8.47
CA LYS A 130 -3.63 -3.47 8.09
C LYS A 130 -4.80 -3.84 8.99
N ASP A 131 -5.73 -4.61 8.44
CA ASP A 131 -6.85 -5.11 9.21
C ASP A 131 -6.36 -5.99 10.34
N MET A 132 -6.93 -5.78 11.52
CA MET A 132 -6.61 -6.51 12.73
C MET A 132 -7.91 -7.04 13.33
N VAL A 133 -7.91 -8.31 13.72
CA VAL A 133 -9.09 -8.85 14.41
C VAL A 133 -9.30 -8.15 15.74
N LYS A 134 -10.56 -7.90 16.07
CA LYS A 134 -10.94 -7.34 17.36
C LYS A 134 -10.85 -8.41 18.45
N ARG A 135 -10.63 -7.96 19.68
CA ARG A 135 -10.70 -8.83 20.85
C ARG A 135 -12.10 -9.46 20.97
N ASP A 136 -12.15 -10.77 20.95
CA ASP A 136 -13.30 -11.59 21.30
C ASP A 136 -13.20 -11.97 22.78
N LYS A 137 -14.16 -11.50 23.58
CA LYS A 137 -14.19 -11.75 25.03
C LYS A 137 -14.47 -13.22 25.38
N SER A 138 -14.99 -14.00 24.44
CA SER A 138 -15.24 -15.43 24.63
C SER A 138 -13.97 -16.26 24.45
N ASN A 139 -13.01 -15.78 23.66
CA ASN A 139 -11.71 -16.42 23.47
C ASN A 139 -10.80 -16.15 24.69
N GLN A 140 -10.43 -17.21 25.42
CA GLN A 140 -9.57 -17.14 26.61
C GLN A 140 -8.09 -17.46 26.33
N GLN A 141 -7.72 -17.69 25.06
CA GLN A 141 -6.31 -17.88 24.70
C GLN A 141 -5.52 -16.61 25.05
N CYS A 142 -4.29 -16.78 25.52
CA CYS A 142 -3.42 -15.68 25.90
C CYS A 142 -2.00 -15.95 25.41
N VAL A 143 -1.39 -14.94 24.81
CA VAL A 143 0.03 -14.94 24.42
C VAL A 143 0.76 -13.92 25.26
N VAL A 144 1.87 -14.32 25.88
CA VAL A 144 2.78 -13.42 26.58
C VAL A 144 3.95 -13.13 25.67
N VAL A 145 4.09 -11.88 25.26
CA VAL A 145 5.26 -11.41 24.49
C VAL A 145 6.34 -10.99 25.47
N ILE A 146 7.48 -11.71 25.47
CA ILE A 146 8.62 -11.41 26.34
C ILE A 146 9.64 -10.62 25.53
N GLY A 147 9.88 -9.38 25.95
CA GLY A 147 10.74 -8.42 25.25
C GLY A 147 9.98 -7.12 24.93
N GLY A 148 10.67 -6.16 24.32
CA GLY A 148 10.10 -4.86 23.97
C GLY A 148 10.61 -4.34 22.63
N GLY A 149 10.29 -3.08 22.33
CA GLY A 149 10.74 -2.41 21.12
C GLY A 149 10.02 -2.88 19.84
N PRO A 150 10.59 -2.58 18.66
CA PRO A 150 9.93 -2.81 17.36
C PRO A 150 9.57 -4.27 17.09
N ALA A 151 10.42 -5.21 17.53
CA ALA A 151 10.17 -6.64 17.34
C ALA A 151 8.94 -7.12 18.13
N ALA A 152 8.81 -6.68 19.39
CA ALA A 152 7.65 -7.00 20.22
C ALA A 152 6.37 -6.36 19.67
N ALA A 153 6.43 -5.09 19.27
CA ALA A 153 5.27 -4.39 18.68
C ALA A 153 4.81 -5.08 17.39
N THR A 154 5.75 -5.42 16.50
CA THR A 154 5.48 -6.17 15.25
C THR A 154 4.85 -7.53 15.54
N CYS A 155 5.36 -8.24 16.54
CA CYS A 155 4.81 -9.54 16.93
C CYS A 155 3.35 -9.42 17.37
N VAL A 156 3.02 -8.44 18.21
CA VAL A 156 1.65 -8.22 18.71
C VAL A 156 0.71 -7.83 17.57
N GLU A 157 1.12 -6.96 16.65
CA GLU A 157 0.30 -6.61 15.49
C GLU A 157 0.11 -7.79 14.54
N ALA A 158 1.18 -8.53 14.23
CA ALA A 158 1.11 -9.70 13.37
C ALA A 158 0.14 -10.75 13.92
N LEU A 159 0.11 -10.99 15.24
CA LEU A 159 -0.88 -11.88 15.85
C LEU A 159 -2.31 -11.44 15.52
N ARG A 160 -2.62 -10.15 15.66
CA ARG A 160 -3.96 -9.62 15.34
C ARG A 160 -4.26 -9.64 13.85
N GLN A 161 -3.27 -9.40 12.99
CA GLN A 161 -3.40 -9.48 11.53
C GLN A 161 -3.67 -10.93 11.08
N GLU A 162 -3.06 -11.91 11.75
CA GLU A 162 -3.20 -13.34 11.49
C GLU A 162 -4.38 -14.00 12.25
N GLY A 163 -5.33 -13.21 12.74
CA GLY A 163 -6.60 -13.73 13.27
C GLY A 163 -6.63 -14.07 14.76
N PHE A 164 -5.60 -13.72 15.53
CA PHE A 164 -5.60 -13.96 16.97
C PHE A 164 -6.60 -13.04 17.71
N SER A 165 -7.76 -13.56 18.11
CA SER A 165 -8.87 -12.77 18.67
C SER A 165 -8.92 -12.72 20.21
N GLY A 166 -8.14 -13.52 20.94
CA GLY A 166 -8.06 -13.46 22.40
C GLY A 166 -6.99 -12.49 22.89
#